data_AF-A0A0Q0XW31-F1
#
_entry.id   AF-A0A0Q0XW31-F1
#
_cell.length_a   1.000
_cell.length_b   1.000
_cell.length_c   1.000
_cell.angle_alpha   90.00
_cell.angle_beta   90.00
_cell.angle_gamma   90.00
#
_symmetry.space_group_name_H-M   'P 1'
#
loop_
_entity.id
_entity.type
_entity.pdbx_description
1 polymer ?
#
loop_
_entity_poly.entity_id
_entity_poly.type
_entity_poly.pdbx_seq_one_letter_code
_entity_poly.pdbx_strand_id
1 'polypeptide(L)'
;MEFIKAFDASCLTHKNPIENHFKSSIAPLLWDQQLFSETPGLQEASHSYGLNYGWSLSAHDAKGTISILSLSRSSAPVSPQEFSNKIGDLLWLCHQLHTAMSETLAVSTKVIEANNRLSVRELEILKWTAQGKTASDIGMILSLTTRTVNFHISSSMRKMGATNKTSAVVLAAKCGLI
;
A
#
# COMPACT_ATOMS: atom_id res chain seq x y z
N MET A 1 -8.32 17.81 16.26
CA MET A 1 -9.36 17.49 15.26
C MET A 1 -9.46 18.55 14.15
N GLU A 2 -9.04 19.81 14.36
CA GLU A 2 -9.05 20.87 13.33
C GLU A 2 -7.96 20.71 12.25
N PHE A 3 -6.74 20.31 12.61
CA PHE A 3 -5.67 20.05 11.64
C PHE A 3 -6.05 18.99 10.59
N ILE A 4 -6.59 17.85 11.02
CA ILE A 4 -7.00 16.76 10.11
C ILE A 4 -8.07 17.26 9.14
N LYS A 5 -9.05 18.02 9.63
CA LYS A 5 -10.09 18.62 8.77
C LYS A 5 -9.51 19.66 7.81
N ALA A 6 -8.57 20.48 8.24
CA ALA A 6 -7.89 21.46 7.39
C ALA A 6 -6.99 20.80 6.33
N PHE A 7 -6.29 19.72 6.71
CA PHE A 7 -5.47 18.90 5.84
C PHE A 7 -6.32 18.20 4.76
N ASP A 8 -7.42 17.56 5.16
CA ASP A 8 -8.35 16.89 4.25
C ASP A 8 -9.07 17.88 3.32
N ALA A 9 -9.44 19.07 3.82
CA ALA A 9 -10.11 20.11 3.04
C ALA A 9 -9.19 20.78 1.99
N SER A 10 -7.88 20.69 2.16
CA SER A 10 -6.93 21.43 1.31
C SER A 10 -6.68 20.83 -0.08
N CYS A 11 -7.26 19.67 -0.44
CA CYS A 11 -6.98 18.94 -1.69
C CYS A 11 -5.48 18.61 -1.93
N LEU A 12 -4.62 18.78 -0.93
CA LEU A 12 -3.17 18.60 -1.05
C LEU A 12 -2.72 17.14 -0.83
N THR A 13 -3.64 16.23 -0.48
CA THR A 13 -3.33 14.81 -0.22
C THR A 13 -2.62 14.14 -1.41
N HIS A 14 -3.10 14.35 -2.65
CA HIS A 14 -2.44 13.79 -3.84
C HIS A 14 -1.08 14.42 -4.17
N LYS A 15 -0.78 15.61 -3.63
CA LYS A 15 0.49 16.30 -3.79
C LYS A 15 1.40 16.17 -2.58
N ASN A 16 1.00 15.45 -1.54
CA ASN A 16 1.78 15.30 -0.33
C ASN A 16 3.14 14.63 -0.67
N PRO A 17 4.27 15.35 -0.51
CA PRO A 17 5.57 14.83 -0.91
C PRO A 17 6.01 13.63 -0.05
N ILE A 18 5.53 13.55 1.19
CA ILE A 18 5.79 12.41 2.10
C ILE A 18 5.13 11.15 1.56
N GLU A 19 3.84 11.22 1.21
CA GLU A 19 3.12 10.06 0.64
C GLU A 19 3.69 9.66 -0.72
N ASN A 20 4.03 10.64 -1.55
CA ASN A 20 4.57 10.37 -2.89
C ASN A 20 5.94 9.70 -2.81
N HIS A 21 6.81 10.10 -1.89
CA HIS A 21 8.08 9.42 -1.63
C HIS A 21 7.87 7.94 -1.27
N PHE A 22 6.97 7.65 -0.32
CA PHE A 22 6.74 6.28 0.16
C PHE A 22 5.98 5.37 -0.80
N LYS A 23 5.34 5.92 -1.85
CA LYS A 23 4.83 5.10 -2.97
C LYS A 23 5.94 4.41 -3.76
N SER A 24 7.16 4.95 -3.74
CA SER A 24 8.29 4.47 -4.54
C SER A 24 9.56 4.13 -3.74
N SER A 25 9.59 4.44 -2.44
CA SER A 25 10.76 4.26 -1.58
C SER A 25 10.35 3.81 -0.18
N ILE A 26 11.26 3.17 0.54
CA ILE A 26 11.13 2.87 1.98
C ILE A 26 12.16 3.65 2.81
N ALA A 27 12.95 4.52 2.17
CA ALA A 27 13.99 5.28 2.84
C ALA A 27 13.35 6.29 3.83
N PRO A 28 13.82 6.37 5.08
CA PRO A 28 13.41 7.40 6.02
C PRO A 28 13.50 8.80 5.41
N LEU A 29 12.54 9.65 5.71
CA LEU A 29 12.43 10.97 5.13
C LEU A 29 12.49 12.04 6.22
N LEU A 30 13.54 12.85 6.22
CA LEU A 30 13.64 14.04 7.07
C LEU A 30 12.84 15.19 6.45
N TRP A 31 12.15 15.97 7.28
CA TRP A 31 11.40 17.13 6.83
C TRP A 31 12.35 18.33 6.75
N ASP A 32 12.86 18.59 5.56
CA ASP A 32 13.65 19.77 5.26
C ASP A 32 12.89 20.77 4.38
N GLN A 33 13.52 21.91 4.06
CA GLN A 33 12.90 22.93 3.21
C GLN A 33 12.74 22.47 1.75
N GLN A 34 13.56 21.53 1.27
CA GLN A 34 13.48 21.05 -0.10
C GLN A 34 12.30 20.10 -0.30
N LEU A 35 11.93 19.33 0.73
CA LEU A 35 10.84 18.37 0.69
C LEU A 35 9.51 18.99 0.25
N PHE A 36 9.22 20.21 0.72
CA PHE A 36 7.96 20.90 0.43
C PHE A 36 8.08 21.98 -0.66
N SER A 37 9.18 22.00 -1.43
CA SER A 37 9.42 23.01 -2.47
C SER A 37 8.31 23.06 -3.53
N GLU A 38 7.71 21.92 -3.87
CA GLU A 38 6.58 21.83 -4.81
C GLU A 38 5.21 22.05 -4.14
N THR A 39 5.16 22.07 -2.81
CA THR A 39 3.93 22.22 -2.01
C THR A 39 4.11 23.20 -0.83
N PRO A 40 4.47 24.47 -1.07
CA PRO A 40 4.73 25.44 0.00
C PRO A 40 3.50 25.68 0.90
N GLY A 41 2.28 25.67 0.34
CA GLY A 41 1.06 25.81 1.14
C GLY A 41 0.85 24.68 2.16
N LEU A 42 1.34 23.46 1.88
CA LEU A 42 1.29 22.34 2.83
C LEU A 42 2.26 22.58 4.00
N GLN A 43 3.43 23.13 3.70
CA GLN A 43 4.43 23.48 4.71
C GLN A 43 3.92 24.61 5.61
N GLU A 44 3.38 25.68 5.02
CA GLU A 44 2.79 26.80 5.78
C GLU A 44 1.66 26.34 6.70
N ALA A 45 0.75 25.51 6.18
CA ALA A 45 -0.32 24.91 6.98
C ALA A 45 0.26 24.08 8.12
N SER A 46 1.20 23.17 7.84
CA SER A 46 1.86 22.33 8.86
C SER A 46 2.53 23.18 9.94
N HIS A 47 3.23 24.24 9.54
CA HIS A 47 3.91 25.15 10.46
C HIS A 47 2.94 25.95 11.33
N SER A 48 1.77 26.32 10.80
CA SER A 48 0.73 27.03 11.58
C SER A 48 0.20 26.20 12.75
N TYR A 49 0.33 24.87 12.69
CA TYR A 49 0.00 23.93 13.76
C TYR A 49 1.21 23.44 14.56
N GLY A 50 2.40 24.03 14.35
CA GLY A 50 3.62 23.66 15.06
C GLY A 50 4.29 22.39 14.56
N LEU A 51 3.96 21.91 13.36
CA LEU A 51 4.58 20.74 12.73
C LEU A 51 5.77 21.20 11.87
N ASN A 52 6.79 21.75 12.52
CA ASN A 52 7.88 22.47 11.86
C ASN A 52 9.05 21.57 11.45
N TYR A 53 9.37 20.60 12.30
CA TYR A 53 10.49 19.69 12.11
C TYR A 53 10.01 18.27 12.36
N GLY A 54 10.51 17.31 11.59
CA GLY A 54 10.10 15.92 11.76
C GLY A 54 10.80 14.96 10.83
N TRP A 55 10.39 13.71 10.94
CA TRP A 55 10.63 12.70 9.93
C TRP A 55 9.40 11.84 9.73
N SER A 56 9.43 11.11 8.63
CA SER A 56 8.47 10.08 8.33
C SER A 56 9.18 8.78 7.99
N LEU A 57 8.55 7.66 8.37
CA LEU A 57 8.99 6.30 8.13
C LEU A 57 7.84 5.52 7.50
N SER A 58 8.13 4.49 6.72
CA SER A 58 7.10 3.59 6.19
C SER A 58 7.33 2.12 6.56
N ALA A 59 6.24 1.37 6.56
CA ALA A 59 6.21 -0.09 6.57
C ALA A 59 5.23 -0.57 5.49
N HIS A 60 5.66 -1.53 4.68
CA HIS A 60 4.90 -2.10 3.57
C HIS A 60 4.62 -3.59 3.84
N ASP A 61 3.44 -4.10 3.50
CA ASP A 61 3.12 -5.54 3.60
C ASP A 61 2.94 -6.22 2.23
N ALA A 62 2.80 -7.55 2.29
CA ALA A 62 2.53 -8.40 1.12
C ALA A 62 1.15 -8.15 0.48
N LYS A 63 0.25 -7.40 1.12
CA LYS A 63 -1.06 -6.99 0.59
C LYS A 63 -0.96 -5.64 -0.14
N GLY A 64 0.24 -5.05 -0.22
CA GLY A 64 0.46 -3.74 -0.82
C GLY A 64 -0.02 -2.58 0.05
N THR A 65 -0.31 -2.82 1.33
CA THR A 65 -0.63 -1.77 2.30
C THR A 65 0.63 -1.00 2.63
N ILE A 66 0.53 0.33 2.63
CA ILE A 66 1.60 1.22 3.05
C ILE A 66 1.12 1.96 4.30
N SER A 67 1.83 1.81 5.41
CA SER A 67 1.64 2.65 6.60
C SER A 67 2.79 3.64 6.71
N ILE A 68 2.45 4.89 7.07
CA ILE A 68 3.42 5.96 7.28
C ILE A 68 3.34 6.41 8.74
N LEU A 69 4.46 6.34 9.46
CA LEU A 69 4.62 6.92 10.79
C LEU A 69 5.34 8.25 10.66
N SER A 70 4.67 9.34 11.01
CA SER A 70 5.22 10.70 11.01
C SER A 70 5.36 11.20 12.44
N LEU A 71 6.57 11.64 12.80
CA LEU A 71 6.86 12.27 14.09
C LEU A 71 7.34 13.69 13.83
N SER A 72 6.77 14.65 14.54
CA SER A 72 7.09 16.06 14.36
C SER A 72 7.08 16.85 15.66
N ARG A 73 7.72 18.01 15.62
CA ARG A 73 7.85 18.95 16.74
C ARG A 73 7.92 20.40 16.25
N SER A 74 7.58 21.32 17.14
CA SER A 74 7.57 22.76 16.87
C SER A 74 8.95 23.41 16.95
N SER A 75 9.86 22.83 17.72
CA SER A 75 11.19 23.41 17.98
C SER A 75 12.32 22.44 17.71
N ALA A 76 13.43 22.98 17.20
CA ALA A 76 14.69 22.30 16.88
C ALA A 76 14.61 21.32 15.70
N PRO A 77 15.47 21.48 14.67
CA PRO A 77 15.65 20.45 13.64
C PRO A 77 16.11 19.13 14.24
N VAL A 78 15.79 18.03 13.56
CA VAL A 78 16.34 16.72 13.89
C VAL A 78 17.83 16.70 13.55
N SER A 79 18.69 16.47 14.54
CA SER A 79 20.13 16.43 14.30
C SER A 79 20.57 15.09 13.66
N PRO A 80 21.69 15.05 12.92
CA PRO A 80 22.22 13.80 12.38
C PRO A 80 22.52 12.73 13.45
N GLN A 81 22.96 13.17 14.63
CA GLN A 81 23.22 12.28 15.77
C GLN A 81 21.92 11.72 16.34
N GLU A 82 20.89 12.57 16.51
CA GLU A 82 19.56 12.14 16.95
C GLU A 82 18.96 11.12 15.99
N PHE A 83 19.05 11.39 14.68
CA PHE A 83 18.65 10.45 13.64
C PHE A 83 19.34 9.11 13.76
N SER A 84 20.68 9.11 13.78
CA SER A 84 21.46 7.88 13.84
C SER A 84 21.14 7.07 15.10
N ASN A 85 20.90 7.74 16.23
CA ASN A 85 20.60 7.08 17.51
C ASN A 85 19.17 6.52 17.60
N LYS A 86 18.20 7.09 16.88
CA LYS A 86 16.77 6.77 17.05
C LYS A 86 16.16 6.02 15.88
N ILE A 87 16.79 6.03 14.71
CA ILE A 87 16.17 5.51 13.49
C ILE A 87 15.84 4.02 13.59
N GLY A 88 16.70 3.22 14.23
CA GLY A 88 16.46 1.79 14.45
C GLY A 88 15.20 1.52 15.27
N ASP A 89 15.09 2.14 16.44
CA ASP A 89 13.95 1.99 17.35
C ASP A 89 12.63 2.41 16.69
N LEU A 90 12.68 3.47 15.88
CA LEU A 90 11.49 4.01 15.23
C LEU A 90 11.08 3.23 13.99
N LEU A 91 12.02 2.68 13.24
CA LEU A 91 11.71 1.71 12.19
C LEU A 91 11.04 0.46 12.77
N TRP A 92 11.56 -0.04 13.91
CA TRP A 92 10.94 -1.13 14.65
C TRP A 92 9.52 -0.76 15.11
N LEU A 93 9.34 0.40 15.75
CA LEU A 93 8.04 0.87 16.18
C LEU A 93 7.06 1.02 15.01
N CYS A 94 7.49 1.59 13.89
CA CYS A 94 6.70 1.73 12.67
C CYS A 94 6.19 0.37 12.17
N HIS A 95 7.05 -0.65 12.15
CA HIS A 95 6.67 -2.00 11.74
C HIS A 95 5.70 -2.66 12.73
N GLN A 96 5.91 -2.48 14.04
CA GLN A 96 5.01 -3.02 15.06
C GLN A 96 3.63 -2.39 15.00
N LEU A 97 3.57 -1.07 14.82
CA LEU A 97 2.31 -0.35 14.62
C LEU A 97 1.61 -0.79 13.34
N HIS A 98 2.35 -0.94 12.25
CA HIS A 98 1.80 -1.42 10.99
C HIS A 98 1.19 -2.82 11.12
N THR A 99 1.87 -3.77 11.76
CA THR A 99 1.34 -5.12 11.99
C THR A 99 0.06 -5.07 12.82
N ALA A 100 0.07 -4.37 13.96
CA ALA A 100 -1.10 -4.26 14.83
C ALA A 100 -2.29 -3.56 14.16
N MET A 101 -2.02 -2.47 13.40
CA MET A 101 -3.05 -1.77 12.63
C MET A 101 -3.59 -2.62 11.50
N SER A 102 -2.72 -3.34 10.77
CA SER A 102 -3.13 -4.20 9.67
C SER A 102 -4.00 -5.36 10.16
N GLU A 103 -3.70 -5.94 11.32
CA GLU A 103 -4.55 -6.96 11.94
C GLU A 103 -5.90 -6.38 12.37
N THR A 104 -5.91 -5.21 13.02
CA THR A 104 -7.13 -4.59 13.55
C THR A 104 -8.05 -4.04 12.44
N LEU A 105 -7.47 -3.40 11.42
CA LEU A 105 -8.21 -2.85 10.27
C LEU A 105 -8.57 -3.93 9.24
N ALA A 106 -7.82 -5.03 9.14
CA ALA A 106 -8.24 -6.18 8.34
C ALA A 106 -9.55 -6.80 8.85
N VAL A 107 -9.89 -6.65 10.14
CA VAL A 107 -11.19 -7.09 10.68
C VAL A 107 -12.36 -6.35 10.02
N SER A 108 -12.18 -5.09 9.57
CA SER A 108 -13.22 -4.37 8.80
C SER A 108 -13.21 -4.73 7.32
N THR A 109 -12.07 -5.20 6.81
CA THR A 109 -11.85 -5.57 5.39
C THR A 109 -11.97 -7.08 5.16
N LYS A 110 -12.73 -7.76 6.02
CA LYS A 110 -13.03 -9.21 6.02
C LYS A 110 -13.83 -9.70 4.79
N VAL A 111 -13.73 -9.00 3.66
CA VAL A 111 -14.41 -9.31 2.40
C VAL A 111 -13.81 -10.55 1.72
N ILE A 112 -12.61 -11.00 2.13
CA ILE A 112 -11.96 -12.17 1.54
C ILE A 112 -11.32 -13.04 2.63
N GLU A 113 -12.06 -13.44 3.66
CA GLU A 113 -11.54 -14.45 4.61
C GLU A 113 -12.27 -15.80 4.53
N ALA A 114 -11.41 -16.82 4.55
CA ALA A 114 -11.62 -18.24 4.84
C ALA A 114 -12.31 -19.13 3.79
N ASN A 115 -13.43 -18.74 3.18
CA ASN A 115 -14.25 -19.71 2.40
C ASN A 115 -14.09 -19.66 0.87
N ASN A 116 -13.30 -18.71 0.33
CA ASN A 116 -13.13 -18.51 -1.12
C ASN A 116 -11.66 -18.60 -1.58
N ARG A 117 -10.85 -19.47 -0.94
CA ARG A 117 -9.48 -19.71 -1.42
C ARG A 117 -9.53 -20.24 -2.86
N LEU A 118 -8.80 -19.56 -3.75
CA LEU A 118 -8.55 -20.06 -5.09
C LEU A 118 -7.84 -21.41 -4.99
N SER A 119 -8.22 -22.36 -5.82
CA SER A 119 -7.49 -23.62 -5.94
C SER A 119 -6.11 -23.36 -6.55
N VAL A 120 -5.18 -24.30 -6.36
CA VAL A 120 -3.84 -24.25 -6.99
C VAL A 120 -3.98 -24.03 -8.51
N ARG A 121 -4.94 -24.71 -9.15
CA ARG A 121 -5.20 -24.59 -10.58
C ARG A 121 -5.77 -23.23 -10.98
N GLU A 122 -6.67 -22.68 -10.17
CA GLU A 122 -7.20 -21.33 -10.37
C GLU A 122 -6.10 -20.27 -10.26
N LEU A 123 -5.16 -20.43 -9.31
CA LEU A 123 -3.99 -19.55 -9.15
C LEU A 123 -3.03 -19.66 -10.32
N GLU A 124 -2.68 -20.87 -10.76
CA GLU A 124 -1.82 -21.08 -11.94
C GLU A 124 -2.40 -20.40 -13.19
N ILE A 125 -3.71 -20.57 -13.42
CA ILE A 125 -4.39 -19.97 -14.58
C ILE A 125 -4.43 -18.44 -14.46
N LEU A 126 -4.68 -17.88 -13.27
CA LEU A 126 -4.62 -16.44 -13.07
C LEU A 126 -3.20 -15.87 -13.25
N LYS A 127 -2.15 -16.58 -12.84
CA LYS A 127 -0.74 -16.17 -13.07
C LYS A 127 -0.43 -16.02 -14.56
N TRP A 128 -0.81 -17.00 -15.37
CA TRP A 128 -0.62 -16.89 -16.83
C TRP A 128 -1.52 -15.82 -17.45
N THR A 129 -2.74 -15.65 -16.93
CA THR A 129 -3.64 -14.57 -17.36
C THR A 129 -3.03 -13.19 -17.05
N ALA A 130 -2.37 -13.03 -15.89
CA ALA A 130 -1.68 -11.80 -15.50
C ALA A 130 -0.50 -11.47 -16.41
N GLN A 131 0.16 -12.51 -16.96
CA GLN A 131 1.20 -12.37 -17.99
C GLN A 131 0.63 -12.13 -19.41
N GLY A 132 -0.69 -11.94 -19.54
CA GLY A 132 -1.35 -11.61 -20.81
C GLY A 132 -1.61 -12.81 -21.73
N LYS A 133 -1.49 -14.05 -21.25
CA LYS A 133 -1.77 -15.24 -22.05
C LYS A 133 -3.26 -15.40 -22.35
N THR A 134 -3.60 -15.85 -23.55
CA THR A 134 -4.98 -16.18 -23.91
C THR A 134 -5.39 -17.53 -23.29
N ALA A 135 -6.70 -17.80 -23.19
CA ALA A 135 -7.16 -19.10 -22.67
C ALA A 135 -6.67 -20.29 -23.51
N SER A 136 -6.43 -20.08 -24.81
CA SER A 136 -5.84 -21.08 -25.70
C SER A 136 -4.37 -21.32 -25.37
N ASP A 137 -3.58 -20.25 -25.18
CA ASP A 137 -2.17 -20.37 -24.79
C ASP A 137 -2.01 -21.07 -23.44
N ILE A 138 -2.84 -20.69 -22.47
CA ILE A 138 -2.86 -21.32 -21.15
C ILE A 138 -3.22 -22.81 -21.27
N GLY A 139 -4.18 -23.15 -22.14
CA GLY A 139 -4.53 -24.54 -22.43
C GLY A 139 -3.34 -25.34 -22.94
N MET A 140 -2.57 -24.77 -23.87
CA MET A 140 -1.34 -25.40 -24.37
C MET A 140 -0.27 -25.53 -23.28
N ILE A 141 -0.06 -24.49 -22.46
CA ILE A 141 0.97 -24.49 -21.39
C ILE A 141 0.65 -25.51 -20.29
N LEU A 142 -0.62 -25.64 -19.90
CA LEU A 142 -1.05 -26.45 -18.76
C LEU A 142 -1.64 -27.81 -19.15
N SER A 143 -1.57 -28.17 -20.45
CA SER A 143 -2.20 -29.36 -21.02
C SER A 143 -3.69 -29.48 -20.69
N LEU A 144 -4.43 -28.39 -20.90
CA LEU A 144 -5.88 -28.27 -20.66
C LEU A 144 -6.60 -27.84 -21.94
N THR A 145 -7.90 -28.13 -22.01
CA THR A 145 -8.74 -27.52 -23.06
C THR A 145 -9.01 -26.04 -22.74
N THR A 146 -9.18 -25.21 -23.77
CA THR A 146 -9.62 -23.80 -23.62
C THR A 146 -10.89 -23.68 -22.79
N ARG A 147 -11.82 -24.64 -22.93
CA ARG A 147 -13.05 -24.71 -22.13
C ARG A 147 -12.75 -24.89 -20.64
N THR A 148 -11.84 -25.79 -20.28
CA THR A 148 -11.42 -26.02 -18.88
C THR A 148 -10.75 -24.79 -18.29
N VAL A 149 -9.91 -24.09 -19.08
CA VAL A 149 -9.30 -22.83 -18.64
C VAL A 149 -10.37 -21.76 -18.36
N ASN A 150 -11.33 -21.57 -19.28
CA ASN A 150 -12.42 -20.62 -19.11
C ASN A 150 -13.33 -20.95 -17.92
N PHE A 151 -13.51 -22.24 -17.61
CA PHE A 151 -14.22 -22.68 -16.41
C PHE A 151 -13.50 -22.22 -15.14
N HIS A 152 -12.19 -22.42 -15.04
CA HIS A 152 -11.41 -21.96 -13.89
C HIS A 152 -11.38 -20.44 -13.78
N ILE A 153 -11.24 -19.70 -14.89
CA ILE A 153 -11.32 -18.22 -14.87
C ILE A 153 -12.66 -17.75 -14.32
N SER A 154 -13.77 -18.33 -14.79
CA SER A 154 -15.11 -18.00 -14.29
C SER A 154 -15.28 -18.32 -12.81
N SER A 155 -14.72 -19.45 -12.36
CA SER A 155 -14.72 -19.83 -10.94
C SER A 155 -13.90 -18.86 -10.09
N SER A 156 -12.70 -18.49 -10.54
CA SER A 156 -11.86 -17.48 -9.89
C SER A 156 -12.56 -16.13 -9.79
N MET A 157 -13.18 -15.66 -10.87
CA MET A 157 -13.94 -14.40 -10.88
C MET A 157 -15.04 -14.41 -9.82
N ARG A 158 -15.84 -15.49 -9.75
CA ARG A 158 -16.91 -15.63 -8.75
C ARG A 158 -16.35 -15.62 -7.32
N LYS A 159 -15.28 -16.37 -7.05
CA LYS A 159 -14.65 -16.45 -5.72
C LYS A 159 -14.05 -15.11 -5.27
N MET A 160 -13.48 -14.36 -6.22
CA MET A 160 -12.86 -13.05 -5.98
C MET A 160 -13.85 -11.88 -6.02
N GLY A 161 -15.13 -12.11 -6.33
CA GLY A 161 -16.11 -11.03 -6.50
C GLY A 161 -15.83 -10.11 -7.70
N ALA A 162 -15.13 -10.61 -8.72
CA ALA A 162 -14.71 -9.85 -9.88
C ALA A 162 -15.72 -9.93 -11.04
N THR A 163 -15.95 -8.81 -11.73
CA THR A 163 -16.86 -8.75 -12.89
C THR A 163 -16.21 -9.16 -14.21
N ASN A 164 -14.88 -9.17 -14.27
CA ASN A 164 -14.13 -9.61 -15.45
C ASN A 164 -12.77 -10.22 -15.05
N LYS A 165 -12.13 -10.93 -15.99
CA LYS A 165 -10.85 -11.63 -15.75
C LYS A 165 -9.72 -10.69 -15.33
N THR A 166 -9.67 -9.47 -15.87
CA THR A 166 -8.65 -8.47 -15.53
C THR A 166 -8.82 -7.99 -14.09
N SER A 167 -10.05 -7.70 -13.68
CA SER A 167 -10.38 -7.38 -12.29
C SER A 167 -10.05 -8.53 -11.34
N ALA A 168 -10.27 -9.79 -11.76
CA ALA A 168 -9.91 -10.95 -10.95
C ALA A 168 -8.39 -11.06 -10.76
N VAL A 169 -7.61 -10.83 -11.81
CA VAL A 169 -6.15 -10.76 -11.74
C VAL A 169 -5.70 -9.63 -10.80
N VAL A 170 -6.25 -8.42 -10.94
CA VAL A 170 -5.88 -7.27 -10.10
C VAL A 170 -6.20 -7.54 -8.63
N LEU A 171 -7.37 -8.10 -8.33
CA LEU A 171 -7.75 -8.46 -6.96
C LEU A 171 -6.83 -9.56 -6.41
N ALA A 172 -6.51 -10.59 -7.20
CA ALA A 172 -5.60 -11.64 -6.77
C ALA A 172 -4.20 -11.10 -6.47
N ALA A 173 -3.68 -10.18 -7.29
CA ALA A 173 -2.41 -9.50 -7.05
C ALA A 173 -2.44 -8.63 -5.78
N LYS A 174 -3.49 -7.83 -5.58
CA LYS A 174 -3.68 -7.01 -4.37
C LYS A 174 -3.78 -7.86 -3.09
N CYS A 175 -4.28 -9.09 -3.20
CA CYS A 175 -4.33 -10.02 -2.08
C CYS A 175 -3.03 -10.82 -1.89
N GLY A 176 -1.98 -10.58 -2.69
CA GLY A 176 -0.72 -11.32 -2.62
C GLY A 176 -0.83 -12.79 -3.06
N LEU A 177 -1.82 -13.13 -3.89
CA LEU A 177 -2.07 -14.52 -4.32
C LEU A 177 -1.29 -14.92 -5.58
N ILE A 178 -0.91 -13.96 -6.43
CA ILE A 178 -0.22 -14.19 -7.71
C ILE A 178 0.90 -13.19 -7.96
#